data_AF-A0A960BHR0-F1
#
_entry.id   AF-A0A960BHR0-F1
#
_cell.length_a   1.000
_cell.length_b   1.000
_cell.length_c   1.000
_cell.angle_alpha   90.00
_cell.angle_beta   90.00
_cell.angle_gamma   90.00
#
_symmetry.space_group_name_H-M   'P 1'
#
loop_
_entity.id
_entity.type
_entity.pdbx_description
1 polymer ?
#
loop_
_entity_poly.entity_id
_entity_poly.type
_entity_poly.pdbx_seq_one_letter_code
_entity_poly.pdbx_strand_id
1 'polypeptide(L)'
;MSEGAGQHCDDATLALVAVGQAAPSDVFERHSRTCAGCSARRHSLTDVADLARASLSERAYLQPPATVWRAIAAVAGDAGTAPDLVVELPAADSAVEQPVDLGRRARWPVIGAVALAILLLLVVLGLLVW
;
A
#
# COMPACT_ATOMS: atom_id res chain seq x y z
N MET A 1 2.33 -0.78 28.29
CA MET A 1 0.87 -0.57 28.39
C MET A 1 0.67 0.89 28.74
N SER A 2 0.42 1.76 27.75
CA SER A 2 0.15 3.18 27.99
C SER A 2 -1.23 3.51 27.45
N GLU A 3 -2.22 3.39 28.33
CA GLU A 3 -3.56 3.93 28.15
C GLU A 3 -3.54 5.38 28.64
N GLY A 4 -3.41 6.32 27.71
CA GLY A 4 -3.58 7.75 27.97
C GLY A 4 -4.65 8.30 27.04
N ALA A 5 -5.71 8.90 27.59
CA ALA A 5 -6.70 9.62 26.83
C ALA A 5 -6.00 10.76 26.05
N GLY A 6 -5.77 10.55 24.75
CA GLY A 6 -4.98 11.42 23.88
C GLY A 6 -3.90 10.69 23.06
N GLN A 7 -3.55 9.45 23.44
CA GLN A 7 -2.66 8.61 22.65
C GLN A 7 -3.43 7.99 21.49
N HIS A 8 -2.96 8.22 20.26
CA HIS A 8 -3.42 7.51 19.08
C HIS A 8 -2.86 6.09 19.02
N CYS A 9 -3.56 5.21 18.30
CA CYS A 9 -3.03 3.89 17.93
C CYS A 9 -1.72 4.04 17.15
N ASP A 10 -0.82 3.08 17.32
CA ASP A 10 0.38 2.99 16.50
C ASP A 10 0.04 2.62 15.05
N ASP A 11 0.78 3.21 14.11
CA ASP A 11 0.49 3.06 12.68
C ASP A 11 0.73 1.63 12.18
N ALA A 12 1.69 0.91 12.76
CA ALA A 12 1.99 -0.47 12.38
C ALA A 12 0.82 -1.40 12.70
N THR A 13 0.25 -1.30 13.90
CA THR A 13 -0.91 -2.10 14.30
C THR A 13 -2.16 -1.69 13.52
N LEU A 14 -2.36 -0.40 13.25
CA LEU A 14 -3.44 0.05 12.37
C LEU A 14 -3.31 -0.55 10.97
N ALA A 15 -2.09 -0.60 10.41
CA ALA A 15 -1.84 -1.20 9.11
C ALA A 15 -2.10 -2.71 9.10
N LEU A 16 -1.69 -3.44 10.13
CA LEU A 16 -1.98 -4.88 10.27
C LEU A 16 -3.49 -5.14 10.28
N VAL A 17 -4.23 -4.36 11.06
CA VAL A 17 -5.69 -4.48 11.12
C VAL A 17 -6.34 -4.10 9.79
N ALA A 18 -5.83 -3.08 9.09
CA ALA A 18 -6.32 -2.68 7.77
C ALA A 18 -6.13 -3.75 6.69
N VAL A 19 -5.06 -4.56 6.77
CA VAL A 19 -4.86 -5.72 5.88
C VAL A 19 -5.64 -6.97 6.31
N GLY A 20 -6.49 -6.87 7.34
CA GLY A 20 -7.40 -7.92 7.77
C GLY A 20 -6.88 -8.79 8.94
N GLN A 21 -5.80 -8.40 9.62
CA GLN A 21 -5.39 -9.08 10.85
C GLN A 21 -6.33 -8.76 12.00
N ALA A 22 -6.44 -9.70 12.94
CA ALA A 22 -7.24 -9.49 14.14
C ALA A 22 -6.70 -8.32 14.96
N ALA A 23 -7.61 -7.52 15.52
CA ALA A 23 -7.24 -6.47 16.46
C ALA A 23 -6.56 -7.08 17.70
N PRO A 24 -5.54 -6.43 18.27
CA PRO A 24 -4.83 -6.97 19.43
C PRO A 24 -5.68 -6.98 20.72
N SER A 25 -6.74 -6.18 20.78
CA SER A 25 -7.69 -6.15 21.89
C SER A 25 -8.99 -5.43 21.51
N ASP A 26 -10.05 -5.68 22.28
CA ASP A 26 -11.34 -4.99 22.14
C ASP A 26 -11.24 -3.48 22.41
N VAL A 27 -10.31 -3.07 23.29
CA VAL A 27 -10.07 -1.66 23.61
C VAL A 27 -9.47 -0.94 22.40
N PHE A 28 -8.46 -1.55 21.75
CA PHE A 28 -7.90 -1.04 20.50
C PHE A 28 -8.98 -0.96 19.41
N GLU A 29 -9.79 -2.01 19.26
CA GLU A 29 -10.80 -2.05 18.20
C GLU A 29 -11.86 -0.96 18.41
N ARG A 30 -12.33 -0.79 19.64
CA ARG A 30 -13.25 0.29 19.99
C ARG A 30 -12.61 1.66 19.74
N HIS A 31 -11.41 1.90 20.26
CA HIS A 31 -10.74 3.19 20.12
C HIS A 31 -10.44 3.55 18.66
N SER A 32 -9.93 2.61 17.87
CA SER A 32 -9.59 2.84 16.46
C SER A 32 -10.80 3.20 15.60
N ARG A 33 -12.00 2.78 16.00
CA ARG A 33 -13.27 3.12 15.34
C ARG A 33 -13.87 4.44 15.85
N THR A 34 -13.74 4.76 17.14
CA THR A 34 -14.39 5.95 17.71
C THR A 34 -13.52 7.20 17.71
N CYS A 35 -12.20 7.06 17.73
CA CYS A 35 -11.28 8.19 17.63
C CYS A 35 -11.20 8.67 16.17
N ALA A 36 -11.60 9.91 15.90
CA ALA A 36 -11.63 10.48 14.55
C ALA A 36 -10.28 10.34 13.81
N GLY A 37 -9.16 10.62 14.49
CA GLY A 37 -7.82 10.51 13.89
C GLY A 37 -7.40 9.07 13.57
N CYS A 38 -7.67 8.13 14.49
CA CYS A 38 -7.36 6.71 14.26
C CYS A 38 -8.28 6.11 13.19
N SER A 39 -9.55 6.47 13.18
CA SER A 39 -10.52 6.00 12.18
C SER A 39 -10.16 6.51 10.78
N ALA A 40 -9.78 7.78 10.65
CA ALA A 40 -9.37 8.34 9.36
C ALA A 40 -8.10 7.65 8.83
N ARG A 41 -7.09 7.44 9.69
CA ARG A 41 -5.87 6.70 9.31
C ARG A 41 -6.18 5.25 8.94
N ARG A 42 -7.01 4.56 9.72
CA ARG A 42 -7.43 3.18 9.43
C ARG A 42 -8.14 3.08 8.08
N HIS A 43 -9.05 3.99 7.77
CA HIS A 43 -9.73 4.03 6.47
C HIS A 43 -8.72 4.22 5.34
N SER A 44 -7.83 5.20 5.44
CA SER A 44 -6.80 5.42 4.41
C SER A 44 -5.91 4.19 4.19
N LEU A 45 -5.52 3.49 5.25
CA LEU A 45 -4.74 2.24 5.13
C LEU A 45 -5.57 1.10 4.54
N THR A 46 -6.87 1.06 4.82
CA THR A 46 -7.80 0.06 4.25
C THR A 46 -7.96 0.29 2.75
N ASP A 47 -8.11 1.55 2.31
CA ASP A 47 -8.19 1.90 0.89
C ASP A 47 -6.93 1.44 0.12
N VAL A 48 -5.75 1.62 0.71
CA VAL A 48 -4.48 1.14 0.13
C VAL A 48 -4.45 -0.40 0.08
N ALA A 49 -4.90 -1.08 1.13
CA ALA A 49 -4.97 -2.54 1.14
C ALA A 49 -5.97 -3.09 0.11
N ASP A 50 -7.09 -2.42 -0.07
CA ASP A 50 -8.11 -2.75 -1.07
C ASP A 50 -7.58 -2.56 -2.49
N LEU A 51 -6.89 -1.44 -2.75
CA LEU A 51 -6.22 -1.19 -4.03
C LEU A 51 -5.15 -2.24 -4.33
N ALA A 52 -4.35 -2.64 -3.32
CA ALA A 52 -3.35 -3.68 -3.48
C ALA A 52 -3.98 -5.05 -3.76
N ARG A 53 -5.12 -5.39 -3.14
CA ARG A 53 -5.85 -6.63 -3.43
C ARG A 53 -6.48 -6.62 -4.83
N ALA A 54 -6.95 -5.46 -5.28
CA ALA A 54 -7.48 -5.26 -6.63
C ALA A 54 -6.37 -5.32 -7.70
N SER A 55 -5.18 -4.76 -7.46
CA SER A 55 -4.08 -4.87 -8.45
C SER A 55 -3.58 -6.31 -8.61
N LEU A 56 -3.75 -7.15 -7.58
CA LEU A 56 -3.50 -8.57 -7.67
C LEU A 56 -4.59 -9.33 -8.46
N SER A 57 -5.76 -8.74 -8.74
CA SER A 57 -6.82 -9.39 -9.51
C SER A 57 -6.55 -9.53 -11.00
N GLU A 58 -5.55 -8.84 -11.51
CA GLU A 58 -5.01 -9.09 -12.85
C GLU A 58 -4.24 -10.42 -12.91
N ARG A 59 -3.87 -11.00 -11.76
CA ARG A 59 -3.40 -12.39 -11.69
C ARG A 59 -4.63 -13.28 -11.65
N ALA A 60 -4.63 -14.34 -12.45
CA ALA A 60 -5.66 -15.36 -12.44
C ALA A 60 -5.89 -15.90 -11.02
N TYR A 61 -6.87 -15.34 -10.31
CA TYR A 61 -7.33 -15.96 -9.07
C TYR A 61 -7.95 -17.30 -9.45
N LEU A 62 -7.53 -18.36 -8.76
CA LEU A 62 -8.18 -19.65 -8.89
C LEU A 62 -9.64 -19.48 -8.49
N GLN A 63 -10.54 -19.72 -9.44
CA GLN A 63 -11.97 -19.73 -9.16
C GLN A 63 -12.26 -20.79 -8.08
N PRO A 64 -13.00 -20.45 -7.00
CA PRO A 64 -13.36 -21.43 -5.99
C PRO A 64 -14.15 -22.58 -6.63
N PRO A 65 -13.98 -23.83 -6.16
CA PRO A 65 -14.75 -24.97 -6.68
C PRO A 65 -16.27 -24.76 -6.56
N ALA A 66 -17.05 -25.30 -7.49
CA ALA A 66 -18.51 -25.18 -7.50
C ALA A 66 -19.19 -25.69 -6.20
N THR A 67 -18.54 -26.58 -5.44
CA THR A 67 -19.00 -27.01 -4.12
C THR A 67 -19.08 -25.86 -3.11
N VAL A 68 -18.14 -24.91 -3.16
CA VAL A 68 -18.10 -23.74 -2.28
C VAL A 68 -19.28 -22.82 -2.57
N TRP A 69 -19.52 -22.51 -3.85
CA TRP A 69 -20.65 -21.67 -4.26
C TRP A 69 -22.00 -22.28 -3.93
N ARG A 70 -22.16 -23.60 -4.10
CA ARG A 70 -23.37 -24.32 -3.66
C ARG A 70 -23.60 -24.20 -2.15
N ALA A 71 -22.54 -24.29 -1.35
CA ALA A 71 -22.65 -24.12 0.10
C ALA A 71 -23.04 -22.68 0.48
N ILE A 72 -22.48 -21.67 -0.20
CA ILE A 72 -22.85 -20.27 -0.01
C ILE A 72 -24.32 -20.05 -0.37
N ALA A 73 -24.77 -20.52 -1.54
CA ALA A 73 -26.16 -20.41 -1.97
C ALA A 73 -27.14 -21.09 -1.00
N ALA A 74 -26.76 -22.23 -0.40
CA ALA A 74 -27.58 -22.90 0.60
C ALA A 74 -27.78 -22.10 1.89
N VAL A 75 -26.83 -21.22 2.25
CA VAL A 75 -26.89 -20.39 3.46
C VAL A 75 -27.45 -18.99 3.17
N ALA A 76 -27.06 -18.38 2.05
CA ALA A 76 -27.40 -17.00 1.69
C ALA A 76 -28.62 -16.86 0.77
N GLY A 77 -29.18 -17.97 0.26
CA GLY A 77 -30.27 -17.97 -0.70
C GLY A 77 -29.85 -17.40 -2.06
N ASP A 78 -30.79 -16.81 -2.79
CA ASP A 78 -30.57 -16.25 -4.15
C ASP A 78 -29.56 -15.08 -4.18
N ALA A 79 -29.22 -14.50 -3.03
CA ALA A 79 -28.16 -13.50 -2.90
C ALA A 79 -26.73 -14.11 -2.92
N GLY A 80 -26.62 -15.44 -2.81
CA GLY A 80 -25.36 -16.18 -2.72
C GLY A 80 -24.87 -16.77 -4.05
N THR A 81 -25.26 -16.22 -5.18
CA THR A 81 -24.81 -16.70 -6.50
C THR A 81 -23.35 -16.36 -6.77
N ALA A 82 -22.63 -17.31 -7.38
CA ALA A 82 -21.27 -17.08 -7.85
C ALA A 82 -21.26 -15.91 -8.85
N PRO A 83 -20.39 -14.90 -8.68
CA PRO A 83 -20.21 -13.89 -9.71
C PRO A 83 -19.68 -14.57 -10.97
N ASP A 84 -20.24 -14.23 -12.13
CA ASP A 84 -19.74 -14.65 -13.45
C ASP A 84 -18.48 -13.86 -13.79
N LEU A 85 -17.44 -14.04 -12.97
CA LEU A 85 -16.11 -13.46 -13.15
C LEU A 85 -15.26 -14.46 -13.94
N VAL A 86 -15.69 -14.78 -15.16
CA VAL A 86 -14.74 -15.28 -16.16
C VAL A 86 -13.90 -14.08 -16.58
N VAL A 87 -12.86 -13.78 -15.81
CA VAL A 87 -11.76 -12.97 -16.33
C VAL A 87 -11.05 -13.86 -17.34
N GLU A 88 -11.43 -13.74 -18.62
CA GLU A 88 -10.57 -14.19 -19.70
C GLU A 88 -9.25 -13.45 -19.52
N LEU A 89 -8.24 -14.17 -19.02
CA LEU A 89 -6.88 -13.66 -19.08
C LEU A 89 -6.61 -13.42 -20.57
N PRO A 90 -6.26 -12.19 -20.99
CA PRO A 90 -5.75 -12.01 -22.33
C PRO A 90 -4.61 -13.02 -22.49
N ALA A 91 -4.62 -13.76 -23.60
CA ALA A 91 -3.52 -14.66 -23.93
C ALA A 91 -2.23 -13.89 -23.69
N ALA A 92 -1.23 -14.56 -23.12
CA ALA A 92 0.08 -13.97 -22.82
C ALA A 92 0.85 -13.62 -24.10
N ASP A 93 0.22 -12.90 -25.02
CA ASP A 93 0.84 -12.24 -26.15
C ASP A 93 1.50 -10.97 -25.61
N SER A 94 2.72 -11.16 -25.13
CA SER A 94 3.86 -10.35 -25.55
C SER A 94 3.57 -8.85 -25.73
N ALA A 95 3.15 -8.17 -24.67
CA ALA A 95 3.07 -6.71 -24.67
C ALA A 95 3.68 -6.11 -23.39
N VAL A 96 5.01 -6.01 -23.46
CA VAL A 96 5.79 -4.89 -22.93
C VAL A 96 5.93 -4.84 -21.40
N GLU A 97 6.88 -5.61 -20.88
CA GLU A 97 7.70 -5.14 -19.74
C GLU A 97 8.45 -3.87 -20.20
N GLN A 98 7.84 -2.70 -20.05
CA GLN A 98 8.67 -1.51 -19.88
C GLN A 98 9.10 -1.54 -18.42
N PRO A 99 10.40 -1.68 -18.12
CA PRO A 99 10.87 -1.43 -16.77
C PRO A 99 10.42 -0.02 -16.40
N VAL A 100 9.60 0.11 -15.37
CA VAL A 100 9.29 1.42 -14.79
C VAL A 100 10.60 1.96 -14.24
N ASP A 101 11.28 2.80 -15.02
CA ASP A 101 12.52 3.49 -14.62
C ASP A 101 12.17 4.55 -13.57
N LEU A 102 12.02 4.10 -12.33
CA LEU A 102 11.88 4.94 -11.14
C LEU A 102 13.20 5.64 -10.76
N GLY A 103 14.31 5.36 -11.47
CA GLY A 103 15.66 5.79 -11.11
C GLY A 103 16.14 7.08 -11.78
N ARG A 104 15.46 7.59 -12.81
CA ARG A 104 16.04 8.63 -13.68
C ARG A 104 15.42 10.02 -13.61
N ARG A 105 14.67 10.35 -12.54
CA ARG A 105 14.02 11.69 -12.41
C ARG A 105 14.35 12.55 -11.20
N ALA A 106 15.21 12.14 -10.28
CA ALA A 106 15.55 13.01 -9.15
C ALA A 106 17.00 12.84 -8.70
N ARG A 107 17.89 13.78 -9.13
CA ARG A 107 19.09 14.27 -8.38
C ARG A 107 20.20 14.91 -9.25
N TRP A 108 20.11 14.90 -10.58
CA TRP A 108 21.14 15.48 -11.45
C TRP A 108 21.44 16.99 -11.23
N PRO A 109 20.48 17.89 -10.94
CA PRO A 109 20.83 19.29 -10.71
C PRO A 109 21.56 19.52 -9.37
N VAL A 110 21.35 18.64 -8.38
CA VAL A 110 21.98 18.77 -7.06
C VAL A 110 23.46 18.38 -7.10
N ILE A 111 23.80 17.32 -7.86
CA ILE A 111 25.20 16.88 -8.01
C ILE A 111 26.02 17.94 -8.76
N GLY A 112 25.45 18.56 -9.79
CA GLY A 112 26.10 19.66 -10.52
C GLY A 112 26.38 20.88 -9.63
N ALA A 113 25.43 21.26 -8.77
CA ALA A 113 25.60 22.39 -7.86
C ALA A 113 26.70 22.15 -6.81
N VAL A 114 26.78 20.93 -6.25
CA VAL A 114 27.82 20.59 -5.26
C VAL A 114 29.22 20.58 -5.88
N ALA A 115 29.37 20.02 -7.09
CA ALA A 115 30.66 20.00 -7.78
C ALA A 115 31.16 21.43 -8.10
N LEU A 116 30.28 22.32 -8.58
CA LEU A 116 30.62 23.71 -8.84
C LEU A 116 31.05 24.45 -7.57
N ALA A 117 30.35 24.24 -6.45
CA ALA A 117 30.67 24.86 -5.17
C ALA A 117 32.04 24.42 -4.64
N ILE A 118 32.37 23.13 -4.73
CA ILE A 118 33.69 22.61 -4.32
C ILE A 118 34.80 23.21 -5.19
N LEU A 119 34.59 23.31 -6.50
CA LEU A 119 35.59 23.84 -7.44
C LEU A 119 35.85 25.33 -7.19
N LEU A 120 34.80 26.13 -6.93
CA LEU A 120 34.94 27.52 -6.52
C LEU A 120 35.68 27.66 -5.18
N LEU A 121 35.37 26.79 -4.20
CA LEU A 121 36.02 26.82 -2.90
C LEU A 121 37.52 26.53 -3.02
N LEU A 122 37.90 25.55 -3.84
CA LEU A 122 39.31 25.21 -4.11
C LEU A 122 40.05 26.34 -4.85
N VAL A 123 39.39 27.03 -5.79
CA VAL A 123 39.98 28.20 -6.46
C VAL A 123 40.21 29.35 -5.47
N VAL A 124 39.24 29.65 -4.61
CA VAL A 124 39.36 30.69 -3.58
C VAL A 124 40.46 30.35 -2.57
N LEU A 125 40.52 29.10 -2.10
CA LEU A 125 41.58 28.63 -1.21
C LEU A 125 42.96 28.67 -1.89
N GLY A 126 43.06 28.30 -3.16
CA GLY A 126 44.30 28.38 -3.93
C GLY A 126 44.80 29.83 -4.10
N LEU A 127 43.88 30.78 -4.31
CA LEU A 127 44.19 32.21 -4.40
C LEU A 127 44.57 32.85 -3.05
N LEU A 128 44.12 32.28 -1.93
CA LEU A 128 44.46 32.73 -0.57
C LEU A 128 45.83 32.24 -0.09
N VAL A 129 46.34 31.17 -0.68
CA VAL A 129 47.63 30.54 -0.30
C VAL A 129 48.81 31.09 -1.13
N TRP A 130 48.55 31.91 -2.15
CA TRP A 130 49.56 32.49 -3.04
C TRP A 130 49.76 33.99 -2.81
#